data_AF-A0A7V8NTQ8-F1
#
_entry.id   AF-A0A7V8NTQ8-F1
#
_cell.length_a   1.000
_cell.length_b   1.000
_cell.length_c   1.000
_cell.angle_alpha   90.00
_cell.angle_beta   90.00
_cell.angle_gamma   90.00
#
_symmetry.space_group_name_H-M   'P 1'
#
loop_
_entity.id
_entity.type
_entity.pdbx_description
1 polymer ?
#
loop_
_entity_poly.entity_id
_entity_poly.type
_entity_poly.pdbx_seq_one_letter_code
_entity_poly.pdbx_strand_id
1 'polypeptide(L)' 'MSSHIVIDVRRSQDFGIGTHIRSLVHALGVVDRRNHYTLVSGAAEASGLAGLPENFQMAIYSRSDLDPLDHIAFPIFLH' A
#
# COMPACT_ATOMS: atom_id res chain seq x y z
N MET A 1 -16.05 -15.50 1.10
CA MET A 1 -16.04 -14.39 0.12
C MET A 1 -14.62 -13.85 0.01
N SER A 2 -14.19 -13.30 -1.13
CA SER A 2 -12.92 -12.56 -1.24
C SER A 2 -13.21 -11.07 -1.01
N SER A 3 -12.31 -10.40 -0.30
CA SER A 3 -12.40 -8.96 -0.06
C SER A 3 -11.34 -8.23 -0.89
N HIS A 4 -11.63 -6.98 -1.24
CA HIS A 4 -10.64 -6.05 -1.76
C HIS A 4 -10.22 -5.11 -0.63
N ILE A 5 -8.94 -5.14 -0.29
CA ILE A 5 -8.37 -4.43 0.85
C ILE A 5 -7.35 -3.43 0.32
N VAL A 6 -7.50 -2.18 0.71
CA VAL A 6 -6.54 -1.13 0.37
C VAL A 6 -5.69 -0.78 1.57
N ILE A 7 -4.38 -0.71 1.38
CA ILE A 7 -3.40 -0.39 2.42
C ILE A 7 -2.58 0.81 1.95
N ASP A 8 -2.57 1.88 2.74
CA ASP A 8 -1.66 3.00 2.53
C ASP A 8 -0.26 2.62 3.03
N VAL A 9 0.69 2.57 2.12
CA VAL A 9 2.10 2.25 2.36
C VAL A 9 3.03 3.41 1.98
N ARG A 10 2.52 4.64 1.85
CA ARG A 10 3.33 5.82 1.50
C ARG A 10 4.45 6.11 2.49
N ARG A 11 4.28 5.69 3.75
CA ARG A 11 5.30 5.80 4.81
C ARG A 11 6.18 4.55 4.93
N SER A 12 6.18 3.67 3.93
CA SER A 12 6.97 2.42 3.96
C SER A 12 8.46 2.67 4.01
N GLN A 13 8.97 3.86 3.65
CA GLN A 13 10.39 4.20 3.70
C GLN A 13 10.83 4.81 5.05
N ASP A 14 9.89 5.17 5.92
CA ASP A 14 10.20 5.81 7.21
C ASP A 14 10.94 4.84 8.16
N PHE A 15 11.88 5.38 8.94
CA PHE A 15 12.50 4.62 10.01
C PHE A 15 11.47 4.27 11.10
N GLY A 16 11.56 3.06 11.64
CA GLY A 16 10.58 2.53 12.60
C GLY A 16 9.30 2.06 11.90
N ILE A 17 8.35 2.97 11.66
CA ILE A 17 7.02 2.61 11.13
C ILE A 17 7.10 1.96 9.75
N GLY A 18 8.02 2.37 8.88
CA GLY A 18 8.19 1.78 7.55
C GLY A 18 8.62 0.31 7.62
N THR A 19 9.43 -0.07 8.62
CA THR A 19 9.77 -1.48 8.86
C THR A 19 8.53 -2.29 9.21
N HIS A 20 7.66 -1.77 10.08
CA HIS A 20 6.42 -2.46 10.45
C HIS A 20 5.48 -2.63 9.26
N ILE A 21 5.32 -1.59 8.43
CA ILE A 21 4.53 -1.66 7.20
C ILE A 21 5.05 -2.76 6.27
N ARG A 22 6.35 -2.77 5.97
CA ARG A 22 6.97 -3.79 5.09
C ARG A 22 6.80 -5.20 5.65
N SER A 23 7.09 -5.40 6.94
CA SER A 23 6.93 -6.70 7.59
C SER A 23 5.49 -7.22 7.55
N LEU A 24 4.51 -6.34 7.80
CA LEU A 24 3.09 -6.70 7.73
C LEU A 24 2.70 -7.11 6.31
N VAL A 25 3.04 -6.30 5.31
CA VAL A 25 2.71 -6.58 3.90
C VAL A 25 3.34 -7.89 3.43
N HIS A 26 4.60 -8.15 3.77
CA HIS A 26 5.24 -9.42 3.45
C HIS A 26 4.59 -10.61 4.17
N ALA A 27 4.25 -10.46 5.45
CA ALA A 27 3.54 -11.51 6.19
C ALA A 27 2.19 -11.84 5.54
N LEU A 28 1.43 -10.82 5.11
CA LEU A 28 0.19 -11.01 4.37
C LEU A 28 0.41 -11.73 3.04
N GLY A 29 1.47 -11.40 2.29
CA GLY A 29 1.82 -12.12 1.06
C GLY A 29 2.16 -13.60 1.26
N VAL A 30 2.62 -13.97 2.45
CA VAL A 30 2.88 -15.37 2.83
C VAL A 30 1.59 -16.10 3.18
N VAL A 31 0.70 -15.48 3.96
CA VAL A 31 -0.44 -16.19 4.58
C VAL A 31 -1.76 -16.06 3.83
N ASP A 32 -1.93 -15.04 2.98
CA ASP A 32 -3.20 -14.75 2.30
C ASP A 32 -3.05 -14.71 0.78
N ARG A 33 -3.66 -15.70 0.13
CA ARG A 33 -3.79 -15.81 -1.33
C ARG A 33 -5.21 -15.61 -1.83
N ARG A 34 -6.15 -15.28 -0.95
CA ARG A 34 -7.59 -15.22 -1.24
C ARG A 34 -8.06 -13.78 -1.46
N ASN A 35 -7.59 -12.83 -0.67
CA ASN A 35 -8.01 -11.43 -0.79
C ASN A 35 -7.13 -10.68 -1.80
N HIS A 36 -7.70 -9.66 -2.43
CA HIS A 36 -6.96 -8.76 -3.32
C HIS A 36 -6.51 -7.54 -2.53
N TYR A 37 -5.24 -7.20 -2.67
CA TYR A 37 -4.59 -6.09 -1.96
C TYR A 37 -4.18 -5.01 -2.94
N THR A 38 -4.52 -3.76 -2.63
CA THR A 38 -3.98 -2.58 -3.33
C THR A 38 -3.13 -1.80 -2.35
N LEU A 39 -1.85 -1.67 -2.69
CA LEU A 39 -0.86 -0.95 -1.90
C LEU A 39 -0.68 0.44 -2.48
N VAL A 40 -1.07 1.46 -1.72
CA VAL A 40 -0.95 2.85 -2.16
C VAL A 40 0.41 3.37 -1.75
N SER A 41 1.26 3.72 -2.72
CA SER A 41 2.60 4.22 -2.46
C SER A 41 2.86 5.50 -3.26
N GLY A 42 3.83 6.30 -2.84
CA GLY A 42 4.42 7.26 -3.76
C GLY A 42 5.35 6.55 -4.77
N ALA A 43 5.88 7.31 -5.71
CA ALA A 43 6.73 6.77 -6.78
C ALA A 43 8.09 6.27 -6.29
N ALA A 44 8.63 6.84 -5.21
CA ALA A 44 9.92 6.42 -4.64
C ALA A 44 9.79 5.18 -3.75
N GLU A 45 8.61 5.00 -3.16
CA GLU A 45 8.29 4.06 -2.10
C GLU A 45 8.04 2.62 -2.60
N ALA A 46 7.80 2.43 -3.90
CA ALA A 46 7.44 1.14 -4.49
C ALA A 46 8.58 0.10 -4.46
N SER A 47 9.83 0.56 -4.38
CA SER A 47 11.02 -0.31 -4.46
C SER A 47 11.14 -1.28 -3.29
N GLY A 48 10.67 -0.90 -2.09
CA GLY A 48 10.79 -1.70 -0.86
C GLY A 48 9.76 -2.82 -0.69
N LEU A 49 8.86 -3.01 -1.68
CA LEU A 49 7.73 -3.94 -1.61
C LEU A 49 7.74 -4.95 -2.78
N ALA A 50 8.92 -5.25 -3.32
CA ALA A 50 9.09 -6.23 -4.39
C ALA A 50 8.82 -7.67 -3.91
N GLY A 51 8.47 -8.56 -4.86
CA GLY A 51 8.34 -9.99 -4.59
C GLY A 51 7.01 -10.41 -3.92
N LEU A 52 6.00 -9.53 -3.93
CA LEU A 52 4.67 -9.88 -3.46
C LEU A 52 3.93 -10.78 -4.47
N PRO A 53 3.01 -11.65 -4.01
CA PRO A 53 2.24 -12.50 -4.90
C PRO A 53 1.27 -11.70 -5.78
N GLU A 54 0.74 -12.35 -6.82
CA GLU A 54 -0.13 -11.74 -7.85
C GLU A 54 -1.44 -11.12 -7.32
N ASN A 55 -1.85 -11.46 -6.10
CA ASN A 55 -3.00 -10.84 -5.45
C ASN A 55 -2.70 -9.46 -4.86
N PHE A 56 -1.48 -8.94 -5.01
CA PHE A 56 -1.06 -7.60 -4.64
C PHE A 56 -0.82 -6.75 -5.88
N GLN A 57 -1.37 -5.54 -5.88
CA GLN A 57 -1.10 -4.52 -6.89
C GLN A 57 -0.67 -3.20 -6.26
N MET A 58 0.20 -2.46 -6.94
CA MET A 58 0.66 -1.15 -6.52
C MET A 58 -0.21 -0.07 -7.18
N ALA A 59 -0.70 0.88 -6.39
CA ALA A 59 -1.35 2.09 -6.87
C ALA A 59 -0.45 3.28 -6.53
N ILE A 60 0.15 3.90 -7.54
CA ILE A 60 1.04 5.04 -7.34
C ILE A 60 0.19 6.30 -7.18
N TYR A 61 0.30 6.92 -6.02
CA TYR A 61 -0.40 8.14 -5.69
C TYR A 61 0.63 9.24 -5.37
N SER A 62 0.88 10.10 -6.37
CA SER A 62 1.96 11.09 -6.34
C SER A 62 1.64 12.35 -5.51
N ARG A 63 0.43 12.46 -4.93
CA ARG A 63 0.09 13.58 -4.05
C ARG A 63 0.69 13.36 -2.67
N SER A 64 1.26 14.43 -2.13
CA SER A 64 1.73 14.43 -0.75
C SER A 64 0.53 14.29 0.19
N ASP A 65 0.69 13.41 1.15
CA ASP A 65 -0.11 13.22 2.37
C ASP A 65 -0.26 14.47 3.25
N LEU A 66 0.48 15.55 2.94
CA LEU A 66 0.37 16.86 3.58
C LEU A 66 -0.58 17.82 2.86
N ASP A 67 -1.12 17.44 1.69
CA ASP A 67 -2.09 18.26 0.96
C ASP A 67 -3.45 18.22 1.69
N PRO A 68 -4.04 19.36 2.11
CA PRO A 68 -5.34 19.38 2.76
C PRO A 68 -6.46 18.73 1.94
N LEU A 69 -6.31 18.67 0.61
CA LEU A 69 -7.26 18.03 -0.30
C LEU A 69 -7.17 16.50 -0.30
N ASP A 70 -6.16 15.92 0.36
CA ASP A 70 -5.88 14.49 0.29
C ASP A 70 -6.95 13.63 0.96
N HIS A 71 -7.59 14.14 2.02
CA HIS A 71 -8.72 13.46 2.68
C HIS A 71 -9.93 13.23 1.76
N ILE A 72 -10.02 13.96 0.65
CA ILE A 72 -11.09 13.82 -0.35
C ILE A 72 -10.59 13.09 -1.60
N ALA A 73 -9.40 13.43 -2.09
CA ALA A 73 -8.86 12.86 -3.32
C ALA A 73 -8.45 11.39 -3.16
N PHE A 74 -7.94 11.00 -2.00
CA PHE A 74 -7.46 9.64 -1.74
C PHE A 74 -8.56 8.57 -1.79
N PRO A 75 -9.74 8.74 -1.16
CA PRO A 75 -10.84 7.78 -1.30
C PRO A 75 -11.36 7.62 -2.74
N ILE A 76 -11.38 8.71 -3.52
CA ILE A 76 -11.87 8.70 -4.92
C ILE A 76 -10.90 7.92 -5.82
N PHE A 77 -9.60 8.00 -5.57
CA PHE A 77 -8.58 7.28 -6.31
C PHE A 77 -8.68 5.75 -6.18
N LEU A 78 -9.37 5.26 -5.15
CA LEU A 78 -9.41 3.84 -4.78
C LEU A 78 -10.75 3.14 -5.11
N HIS A 79 -11.69 3.86 -5.73
CA HIS A 79 -12.91 3.31 -6.33
C HIS A 79 -12.67 2.89 -7.77
#